data_AF-B0JV32-F1
#
_entry.id   AF-B0JV32-F1
#
_cell.length_a   1.000
_cell.length_b   1.000
_cell.length_c   1.000
_cell.angle_alpha   90.00
_cell.angle_beta   90.00
_cell.angle_gamma   90.00
#
_symmetry.space_group_name_H-M   'P 1'
#
loop_
_entity.id
_entity.type
_entity.pdbx_description
1 polymer ?
#
loop_
_entity_poly.entity_id
_entity_poly.type
_entity_poly.pdbx_seq_one_letter_code
_entity_poly.pdbx_strand_id
1 'polypeptide(L)'
;MLQLIIAPTARAIEQGKQLIPRIRQEFPKVKQQQELLELIETILVYKLPQVSRKEIEAMFSLSDLKQTKVYQEALEEGRQEGELAAKLASIPRLLALGLNFEQIAQALELEIEQVRQATQGE
;
A
#
# COMPACT_ATOMS: atom_id res chain seq x y z
N MET A 1 20.93 -9.23 -8.88
CA MET A 1 20.02 -9.57 -7.76
C MET A 1 20.74 -9.80 -6.43
N LEU A 2 21.66 -10.77 -6.31
CA LEU A 2 22.38 -11.03 -5.04
C LEU A 2 23.07 -9.76 -4.48
N GLN A 3 23.67 -8.94 -5.34
CA GLN A 3 24.30 -7.68 -4.96
C GLN A 3 23.33 -6.70 -4.27
N LEU A 4 22.05 -6.67 -4.68
CA LEU A 4 21.03 -5.82 -4.06
C LEU A 4 20.71 -6.28 -2.63
N ILE A 5 20.84 -7.58 -2.34
CA ILE A 5 20.59 -8.19 -1.03
C ILE A 5 21.76 -7.94 -0.08
N ILE A 6 23.01 -7.98 -0.55
CA ILE A 6 24.21 -7.83 0.29
C ILE A 6 24.76 -6.39 0.41
N ALA A 7 24.36 -5.47 -0.47
CA ALA A 7 24.88 -4.10 -0.46
C ALA A 7 24.51 -3.33 0.83
N PRO A 8 25.29 -2.32 1.26
CA PRO A 8 24.83 -1.38 2.29
C PRO A 8 23.56 -0.63 1.83
N THR A 9 22.67 -0.26 2.77
CA THR A 9 21.42 0.46 2.52
C THR A 9 21.59 1.66 1.57
N ALA A 10 22.62 2.47 1.80
CA ALA A 10 22.95 3.64 0.97
C ALA A 10 23.26 3.29 -0.51
N ARG A 11 23.76 2.09 -0.78
CA ARG A 11 24.06 1.62 -2.15
C ARG A 11 22.90 0.87 -2.80
N ALA A 12 21.95 0.35 -2.01
CA ALA A 12 20.81 -0.40 -2.54
C ALA A 12 19.89 0.49 -3.42
N ILE A 13 19.73 1.77 -3.07
CA ILE A 13 18.98 2.75 -3.87
C ILE A 13 19.63 2.94 -5.25
N GLU A 14 20.92 3.29 -5.27
CA GLU A 14 21.64 3.51 -6.53
C GLU A 14 21.68 2.26 -7.41
N GLN A 15 21.84 1.08 -6.81
CA GLN A 15 21.77 -0.18 -7.55
C GLN A 15 20.38 -0.46 -8.12
N GLY A 16 19.31 -0.17 -7.37
CA GLY A 16 17.94 -0.33 -7.88
C GLY A 16 17.67 0.58 -9.08
N LYS A 17 18.09 1.86 -9.00
CA LYS A 17 17.98 2.83 -10.11
C LYS A 17 18.70 2.36 -11.38
N GLN A 18 19.79 1.60 -11.24
CA GLN A 18 20.55 1.06 -12.37
C GLN A 18 19.97 -0.27 -12.90
N LEU A 19 19.46 -1.12 -12.02
CA LEU A 19 18.98 -2.47 -12.38
C LEU A 19 17.60 -2.45 -13.06
N ILE A 20 16.70 -1.58 -12.61
CA ILE A 20 15.34 -1.51 -13.15
C ILE A 20 15.33 -1.19 -14.67
N PRO A 21 16.06 -0.18 -15.17
CA PRO A 21 16.14 0.08 -16.61
C PRO A 21 16.78 -1.06 -17.40
N ARG A 22 17.80 -1.74 -16.84
CA ARG A 22 18.46 -2.86 -17.51
C ARG A 22 17.51 -4.04 -17.70
N ILE A 23 16.71 -4.37 -16.68
CA ILE A 23 15.72 -5.45 -16.79
C ILE A 23 14.72 -5.16 -17.92
N ARG A 24 14.29 -3.91 -18.07
CA ARG A 24 13.39 -3.51 -19.17
C ARG A 24 14.01 -3.66 -20.55
N GLN A 25 15.33 -3.45 -20.67
CA GLN A 25 16.04 -3.55 -21.94
C GLN A 25 16.41 -5.00 -22.28
N GLU A 26 16.87 -5.76 -21.30
CA GLU A 26 17.39 -7.12 -21.49
C GLU A 26 16.28 -8.19 -21.54
N PHE A 27 15.11 -7.91 -20.94
CA PHE A 27 14.00 -8.87 -20.86
C PHE A 27 12.72 -8.33 -21.50
N PRO A 28 12.57 -8.38 -22.84
CA PRO A 28 11.38 -7.88 -23.53
C PRO A 28 10.13 -8.74 -23.32
N LYS A 29 10.27 -9.94 -22.75
CA LYS A 29 9.13 -10.80 -22.40
C LYS A 29 8.45 -10.26 -21.14
N VAL A 30 7.23 -9.75 -21.30
CA VAL A 30 6.42 -9.10 -20.25
C VAL A 30 6.42 -9.88 -18.93
N LYS A 31 6.16 -11.20 -18.96
CA LYS A 31 6.08 -12.02 -17.74
C LYS A 31 7.41 -12.09 -16.96
N GLN A 32 8.52 -12.33 -17.64
CA GLN A 32 9.84 -12.44 -16.99
C GLN A 32 10.31 -11.07 -16.48
N GLN A 33 10.00 -10.01 -17.22
CA GLN A 33 10.26 -8.64 -16.79
C GLN A 33 9.50 -8.32 -15.50
N GLN A 34 8.22 -8.64 -15.44
CA GLN A 34 7.37 -8.44 -14.27
C GLN A 34 7.88 -9.19 -13.04
N GLU A 35 8.18 -10.49 -13.17
CA GLU A 35 8.69 -11.32 -12.07
C GLU A 35 10.01 -10.76 -11.49
N LEU A 36 10.92 -10.27 -12.35
CA LEU A 36 12.17 -9.67 -11.91
C LEU A 36 11.97 -8.31 -11.23
N LEU A 37 11.05 -7.48 -11.74
CA LEU A 37 10.72 -6.19 -11.14
C LEU A 37 10.05 -6.37 -9.76
N GLU A 38 9.13 -7.33 -9.63
CA GLU A 38 8.50 -7.70 -8.35
C GLU A 38 9.53 -8.17 -7.33
N LEU A 39 10.52 -8.98 -7.75
CA LEU A 39 11.60 -9.40 -6.88
C LEU A 39 12.49 -8.22 -6.42
N ILE A 40 12.81 -7.28 -7.30
CA ILE A 40 13.57 -6.07 -6.92
C ILE A 40 12.78 -5.25 -5.92
N GLU A 41 11.50 -5.02 -6.18
CA GLU A 41 10.64 -4.23 -5.30
C GLU A 41 10.57 -4.86 -3.91
N THR A 42 10.33 -6.17 -3.84
CA THR A 42 10.35 -6.92 -2.58
C THR A 42 11.66 -6.70 -1.83
N ILE A 43 12.81 -6.87 -2.48
CA ILE A 43 14.12 -6.68 -1.83
C ILE A 43 14.28 -5.23 -1.33
N LEU A 44 13.87 -4.23 -2.12
CA LEU A 44 14.00 -2.83 -1.74
C LEU A 44 13.10 -2.48 -0.56
N VAL A 45 11.84 -2.90 -0.54
CA VAL A 45 10.90 -2.67 0.57
C VAL A 45 11.46 -3.24 1.88
N TYR A 46 11.95 -4.48 1.85
CA TYR A 46 12.54 -5.11 3.04
C TYR A 46 13.84 -4.45 3.49
N LYS A 47 14.68 -4.02 2.54
CA LYS A 47 16.00 -3.47 2.83
C LYS A 47 16.01 -1.99 3.17
N LEU A 48 15.00 -1.26 2.71
CA LEU A 48 14.84 0.18 2.85
C LEU A 48 13.55 0.53 3.61
N PRO A 49 13.34 -0.01 4.84
CA PRO A 49 12.06 0.14 5.54
C PRO A 49 11.74 1.60 5.94
N GLN A 50 12.75 2.46 5.97
CA GLN A 50 12.62 3.88 6.32
C GLN A 50 12.55 4.79 5.09
N VAL A 51 12.67 4.23 3.88
CA VAL A 51 12.53 5.00 2.64
C VAL A 51 11.07 5.11 2.30
N SER A 52 10.62 6.32 1.96
CA SER A 52 9.22 6.55 1.68
C SER A 52 8.79 5.78 0.43
N ARG A 53 7.51 5.35 0.40
CA ARG A 53 6.94 4.69 -0.78
C ARG A 53 7.24 5.50 -2.05
N LYS A 54 6.96 6.81 -2.05
CA LYS A 54 7.22 7.76 -3.16
C LYS A 54 8.64 7.67 -3.73
N GLU A 55 9.61 7.46 -2.87
CA GLU A 55 11.02 7.41 -3.23
C GLU A 55 11.40 6.07 -3.85
N ILE A 56 10.76 4.98 -3.43
CA ILE A 56 10.77 3.70 -4.14
C ILE A 56 10.04 3.84 -5.49
N GLU A 57 8.88 4.54 -5.55
CA GLU A 57 8.13 4.73 -6.81
C GLU A 57 8.97 5.49 -7.86
N ALA A 58 9.79 6.46 -7.43
CA ALA A 58 10.67 7.21 -8.32
C ALA A 58 11.76 6.34 -8.99
N MET A 59 12.03 5.16 -8.44
CA MET A 59 12.96 4.18 -9.04
C MET A 59 12.26 3.31 -10.09
N PHE A 60 10.95 3.11 -9.96
CA PHE A 60 10.11 2.36 -10.88
C PHE A 60 9.37 3.30 -11.85
N SER A 61 8.74 2.72 -12.89
CA SER A 61 7.69 3.46 -13.59
C SER A 61 6.39 3.25 -12.78
N LEU A 62 5.45 4.20 -12.84
CA LEU A 62 4.14 4.02 -12.19
C LEU A 62 3.44 2.72 -12.64
N SER A 63 3.64 2.30 -13.88
CA SER A 63 3.08 1.06 -14.42
C SER A 63 3.75 -0.18 -13.84
N ASP A 64 5.08 -0.15 -13.64
CA ASP A 64 5.82 -1.28 -13.09
C ASP A 64 5.49 -1.49 -11.61
N LEU A 65 5.46 -0.41 -10.83
CA LEU A 65 5.18 -0.48 -9.41
C LEU A 65 3.76 -1.00 -9.15
N LYS A 66 2.75 -0.48 -9.87
CA LYS A 66 1.36 -0.92 -9.73
C LYS A 66 1.13 -2.40 -10.06
N GLN A 67 2.02 -3.01 -10.83
CA GLN A 67 1.92 -4.42 -11.21
C GLN A 67 2.48 -5.36 -10.15
N THR A 68 3.24 -4.85 -9.19
CA THR A 68 3.79 -5.66 -8.12
C THR A 68 2.72 -6.09 -7.14
N LYS A 69 2.88 -7.26 -6.53
CA LYS A 69 1.93 -7.75 -5.53
C LYS A 69 1.93 -6.91 -4.25
N VAL A 70 3.12 -6.54 -3.77
CA VAL A 70 3.27 -5.75 -2.53
C VAL A 70 2.53 -4.41 -2.67
N TYR A 71 2.63 -3.75 -3.82
CA TYR A 71 1.86 -2.53 -4.06
C TYR A 71 0.34 -2.78 -4.07
N GLN A 72 -0.12 -3.83 -4.75
CA GLN A 72 -1.55 -4.16 -4.87
C GLN A 72 -2.17 -4.54 -3.52
N GLU A 73 -1.49 -5.37 -2.73
CA GLU A 73 -1.92 -5.76 -1.39
C GLU A 73 -2.04 -4.54 -0.50
N ALA A 74 -1.01 -3.70 -0.44
CA ALA A 74 -1.04 -2.50 0.38
C ALA A 74 -2.07 -1.45 -0.10
N LEU A 75 -2.38 -1.41 -1.40
CA LEU A 75 -3.44 -0.56 -1.92
C LEU A 75 -4.82 -1.07 -1.49
N GLU A 76 -5.04 -2.39 -1.52
CA GLU A 76 -6.30 -2.99 -1.09
C GLU A 76 -6.49 -2.87 0.43
N GLU A 77 -5.44 -3.11 1.23
CA GLU A 77 -5.44 -2.84 2.67
C GLU A 77 -5.80 -1.38 2.96
N GLY A 78 -5.13 -0.43 2.29
CA GLY A 78 -5.43 0.99 2.47
C GLY A 78 -6.85 1.39 2.03
N ARG A 79 -7.42 0.69 1.02
CA ARG A 79 -8.81 0.89 0.60
C ARG A 79 -9.79 0.41 1.67
N GLN A 80 -9.54 -0.76 2.26
CA GLN A 80 -10.36 -1.32 3.34
C GLN A 80 -10.28 -0.47 4.61
N GLU A 81 -9.07 -0.06 5.01
CA GLU A 81 -8.87 0.85 6.13
C GLU A 81 -9.55 2.21 5.89
N GLY A 82 -9.41 2.76 4.69
CA GLY A 82 -10.03 4.03 4.31
C GLY A 82 -11.55 3.97 4.30
N GLU A 83 -12.15 2.87 3.83
CA GLU A 83 -13.59 2.66 3.87
C GLU A 83 -14.09 2.59 5.31
N LEU A 84 -13.43 1.82 6.18
CA LEU A 84 -13.78 1.74 7.59
C LEU A 84 -13.64 3.11 8.28
N ALA A 85 -12.54 3.83 8.05
CA ALA A 85 -12.33 5.16 8.61
C ALA A 85 -13.41 6.15 8.15
N ALA A 86 -13.81 6.11 6.88
CA ALA A 86 -14.88 6.95 6.36
C ALA A 86 -16.24 6.62 6.98
N LYS A 87 -16.56 5.33 7.14
CA LYS A 87 -17.78 4.88 7.84
C LYS A 87 -17.80 5.41 9.27
N LEU A 88 -16.72 5.21 10.04
CA LEU A 88 -16.62 5.67 11.43
C LEU A 88 -16.73 7.19 11.54
N ALA A 89 -16.04 7.95 10.67
CA ALA A 89 -16.09 9.41 10.65
C ALA A 89 -17.47 9.98 10.31
N SER A 90 -18.35 9.20 9.66
CA SER A 90 -19.72 9.62 9.34
C SER A 90 -20.70 9.52 10.52
N ILE A 91 -20.37 8.71 11.53
CA ILE A 91 -21.26 8.39 12.67
C ILE A 91 -21.78 9.64 13.40
N PRO A 92 -20.94 10.63 13.79
CA PRO A 92 -21.43 11.82 14.49
C PRO A 92 -22.49 12.59 13.70
N ARG A 93 -22.34 12.67 12.38
CA ARG A 93 -23.30 13.35 11.51
C ARG A 93 -24.61 12.57 11.42
N LEU A 94 -24.56 11.23 11.35
CA LEU A 94 -25.76 10.39 11.32
C LEU A 94 -26.54 10.47 12.63
N LEU A 95 -25.84 10.56 13.77
CA LEU A 95 -26.46 10.81 15.07
C LEU A 95 -27.13 12.18 15.13
N ALA A 96 -26.48 13.23 14.62
CA ALA A 96 -27.06 14.57 14.54
C ALA A 96 -28.33 14.61 13.65
N LEU A 97 -28.47 13.69 12.70
CA LEU A 97 -29.67 13.50 11.89
C LEU A 97 -30.76 12.66 12.58
N GLY A 98 -30.53 12.21 13.82
CA GLY A 98 -31.50 11.50 14.64
C GLY A 98 -31.54 9.98 14.46
N LEU A 99 -30.57 9.39 13.76
CA LEU A 99 -30.46 7.93 13.67
C LEU A 99 -29.98 7.36 15.02
N ASN A 100 -30.50 6.20 15.41
CA ASN A 100 -29.98 5.47 16.57
C ASN A 100 -28.79 4.57 16.20
N PHE A 101 -28.12 3.99 17.20
CA PHE A 101 -26.94 3.16 16.99
C PHE A 101 -27.22 1.91 16.15
N GLU A 102 -28.38 1.26 16.33
CA GLU A 102 -28.78 0.09 15.56
C GLU A 102 -28.96 0.43 14.07
N GLN A 103 -29.60 1.57 13.78
CA GLN A 103 -29.80 2.06 12.41
C GLN A 103 -28.48 2.45 11.74
N ILE A 104 -27.57 3.07 12.48
CA ILE A 104 -26.24 3.44 11.96
C ILE A 104 -25.40 2.20 11.68
N ALA A 105 -25.38 1.24 12.62
CA ALA A 105 -24.69 -0.04 12.46
C ALA A 105 -25.17 -0.77 11.21
N GLN A 106 -26.50 -0.84 11.02
CA GLN A 106 -27.09 -1.43 9.82
C GLN A 106 -26.75 -0.65 8.54
N ALA A 107 -26.84 0.68 8.55
CA ALA A 107 -26.61 1.51 7.36
C ALA A 107 -25.15 1.52 6.90
N LEU A 108 -24.20 1.38 7.83
CA LEU A 108 -22.77 1.38 7.54
C LEU A 108 -22.17 -0.04 7.45
N GLU A 109 -22.98 -1.07 7.68
CA GLU A 109 -22.54 -2.47 7.79
C GLU A 109 -21.42 -2.63 8.82
N LEU A 110 -21.62 -2.01 10.00
CA LEU A 110 -20.70 -2.05 11.13
C LEU A 110 -21.32 -2.83 12.29
N GLU A 111 -20.47 -3.37 13.14
CA GLU A 111 -20.90 -3.88 14.44
C GLU A 111 -21.35 -2.74 15.35
N ILE A 112 -22.39 -2.97 16.15
CA ILE A 112 -22.93 -1.93 17.05
C ILE A 112 -21.88 -1.41 18.04
N GLU A 113 -20.93 -2.25 18.44
CA GLU A 113 -19.81 -1.87 19.31
C GLU A 113 -18.85 -0.91 18.62
N GLN A 114 -18.61 -1.05 17.31
CA GLN A 114 -17.79 -0.11 16.54
C GLN A 114 -18.46 1.28 16.50
N VAL A 115 -19.79 1.30 16.37
CA VAL A 115 -20.57 2.54 16.40
C VAL A 115 -20.49 3.23 17.76
N ARG A 116 -20.60 2.46 18.85
CA ARG A 116 -20.47 2.98 20.22
C ARG A 116 -19.07 3.53 20.48
N GLN A 117 -18.01 2.80 20.14
CA GLN A 117 -16.63 3.23 20.35
C GLN A 117 -16.28 4.52 19.62
N ALA A 118 -16.79 4.70 18.39
CA ALA A 118 -16.60 5.93 17.61
C ALA A 118 -17.17 7.20 18.29
N THR A 119 -18.05 7.04 19.29
CA THR A 119 -18.64 8.15 20.05
C THR A 119 -18.07 8.32 21.46
N GLN A 120 -17.25 7.36 21.93
CA GLN A 120 -16.64 7.37 23.26
C GLN A 120 -15.20 7.94 23.26
N GLY A 121 -14.71 8.39 22.09
CA GLY A 121 -13.34 8.84 21.87
C GLY A 121 -13.12 10.36 21.90
N GLU A 122 -14.03 11.15 22.48
CA GLU A 122 -13.83 12.58 22.79
C GLU A 122 -13.78 12.83 24.30
#